data_AF-A0A6L4Z6W7-F1
#
_entry.id   AF-A0A6L4Z6W7-F1
#
_cell.length_a   1.000
_cell.length_b   1.000
_cell.length_c   1.000
_cell.angle_alpha   90.00
_cell.angle_beta   90.00
_cell.angle_gamma   90.00
#
_symmetry.space_group_name_H-M   'P 1'
#
loop_
_entity.id
_entity.type
_entity.pdbx_description
1 polymer ?
#
loop_
_entity_poly.entity_id
_entity_poly.type
_entity_poly.pdbx_seq_one_letter_code
_entity_poly.pdbx_strand_id
1 'polypeptide(L)' 'MGAVVIKIDKRNNLLISKLVKELGGKVISINDDQFEDFALGNLMENNKTNETISREIIMKKLRNER' A
#
# COMPACT_ATOMS: atom_id res chain seq x y z
N MET A 1 14.00 -7.95 1.96
CA MET A 1 12.91 -8.55 2.76
C MET A 1 11.62 -7.83 2.40
N GLY A 2 10.63 -8.54 1.86
CA GLY A 2 9.34 -7.96 1.49
C GLY A 2 8.27 -8.25 2.54
N ALA A 3 7.30 -7.36 2.69
CA ALA A 3 6.10 -7.60 3.48
C ALA A 3 4.93 -7.84 2.53
N VAL A 4 4.05 -8.79 2.87
CA VAL A 4 2.84 -9.08 2.10
C VAL A 4 1.64 -8.68 2.93
N VAL A 5 0.76 -7.86 2.35
CA VAL A 5 -0.49 -7.44 2.95
C VAL A 5 -1.62 -8.25 2.32
N ILE A 6 -2.42 -8.93 3.14
CA ILE A 6 -3.47 -9.86 2.68
C ILE A 6 -4.81 -9.45 3.30
N LYS A 7 -5.80 -9.11 2.48
CA LYS A 7 -7.19 -8.85 2.90
C LYS A 7 -8.06 -10.06 2.58
N ILE A 8 -8.59 -10.68 3.62
CA ILE A 8 -9.46 -11.88 3.55
C ILE A 8 -10.51 -11.83 4.65
N ASP A 9 -11.47 -12.75 4.62
CA ASP A 9 -12.49 -12.86 5.66
C ASP A 9 -11.91 -13.18 7.04
N LYS A 10 -12.67 -12.80 8.08
CA LYS A 10 -12.23 -12.87 9.48
C LYS A 10 -11.84 -14.28 9.93
N ARG A 11 -12.50 -15.34 9.42
CA ARG A 11 -12.21 -16.73 9.81
C ARG A 11 -10.86 -17.17 9.26
N ASN A 12 -10.60 -16.90 7.98
CA ASN A 12 -9.34 -17.26 7.35
C ASN A 12 -8.17 -16.40 7.85
N ASN A 13 -8.40 -15.13 8.20
CA ASN A 13 -7.37 -14.26 8.75
C ASN A 13 -6.78 -14.80 10.07
N LEU A 14 -7.63 -15.35 10.96
CA LEU A 14 -7.18 -15.99 12.19
C LEU A 14 -6.27 -17.19 11.90
N LEU A 15 -6.64 -18.04 10.93
CA LEU A 15 -5.85 -19.21 10.56
C LEU A 15 -4.46 -18.81 10.05
N ILE A 16 -4.40 -17.86 9.12
CA ILE A 16 -3.13 -17.39 8.54
C ILE A 16 -2.27 -16.73 9.62
N SER A 17 -2.87 -15.91 10.50
CA SER A 17 -2.13 -15.25 11.58
C SER A 17 -1.48 -16.25 12.53
N LYS A 18 -2.13 -17.40 12.77
CA LYS A 18 -1.59 -18.47 13.61
C LYS A 18 -0.42 -19.16 12.92
N LEU A 19 -0.57 -19.49 11.64
CA LEU A 19 0.50 -20.11 10.83
C LEU A 19 1.74 -19.20 10.77
N VAL A 20 1.56 -17.90 10.51
CA VAL A 20 2.67 -16.94 10.45
C VAL A 20 3.42 -16.87 11.79
N LYS A 21 2.70 -16.89 12.92
CA LYS A 21 3.32 -16.93 14.25
C LYS A 21 4.10 -18.22 14.49
N GLU A 22 3.55 -19.38 14.09
CA GLU A 22 4.22 -20.68 14.24
C GLU A 22 5.50 -20.77 13.40
N LEU A 23 5.51 -20.13 12.23
CA LEU A 23 6.70 -20.01 11.37
C LEU A 23 7.73 -18.98 11.87
N GLY A 24 7.48 -18.31 13.02
CA GLY A 24 8.36 -17.27 13.57
C GLY A 24 8.25 -15.91 12.90
N GLY A 25 7.23 -15.70 12.06
CA GLY A 25 6.93 -14.42 11.43
C GLY A 25 6.17 -13.46 12.35
N LYS A 26 6.18 -12.16 11.97
CA LYS A 26 5.45 -11.11 12.69
C LYS A 26 4.11 -10.83 12.02
N VAL A 27 3.03 -10.90 12.80
CA VAL A 27 1.70 -10.47 12.36
C VAL A 27 1.45 -9.04 12.85
N ILE A 28 1.12 -8.15 11.93
CA ILE A 28 0.72 -6.77 12.22
C ILE A 28 -0.71 -6.61 11.73
N SER A 29 -1.60 -6.15 12.60
CA SER A 29 -2.96 -5.78 12.21
C SER A 29 -2.93 -4.37 11.65
N ILE A 30 -3.52 -4.18 10.46
CA ILE A 30 -3.73 -2.87 9.84
C ILE A 30 -5.24 -2.62 9.74
N ASN A 31 -5.64 -1.35 9.83
CA ASN A 31 -7.02 -0.97 9.55
C ASN A 31 -7.24 -0.72 8.05
N ASP A 32 -8.48 -0.47 7.64
CA ASP A 32 -8.82 -0.23 6.23
C ASP A 32 -8.14 1.03 5.68
N ASP A 33 -8.07 2.13 6.44
CA ASP A 33 -7.39 3.36 6.02
C ASP A 33 -5.91 3.11 5.70
N GLN A 34 -5.19 2.39 6.57
CA GLN A 34 -3.80 2.02 6.35
C GLN A 34 -3.65 1.09 5.13
N PHE A 35 -4.61 0.20 4.91
CA PHE A 35 -4.61 -0.66 3.73
C PHE A 35 -4.74 0.15 2.44
N GLU A 36 -5.66 1.11 2.41
CA GLU A 36 -5.83 2.03 1.28
C GLU A 36 -4.57 2.86 1.03
N ASP A 37 -3.94 3.38 2.09
CA ASP A 37 -2.67 4.11 2.00
C ASP A 37 -1.55 3.25 1.40
N PHE A 38 -1.43 1.97 1.80
CA PHE A 38 -0.46 1.05 1.23
C PHE A 38 -0.76 0.74 -0.24
N ALA A 39 -2.03 0.54 -0.60
CA ALA A 39 -2.43 0.27 -1.97
C ALA A 39 -2.14 1.48 -2.87
N LEU A 40 -2.48 2.69 -2.40
CA LEU A 40 -2.20 3.95 -3.08
C LEU A 40 -0.69 4.17 -3.24
N GLY A 41 0.08 3.96 -2.18
CA GLY A 41 1.54 4.04 -2.20
C GLY A 41 2.15 3.10 -3.24
N ASN A 42 1.70 1.85 -3.29
CA ASN A 42 2.16 0.89 -4.30
C ASN A 42 1.77 1.29 -5.74
N LEU A 43 0.56 1.82 -5.94
CA LEU A 43 0.15 2.33 -7.25
C LEU A 43 1.01 3.52 -7.67
N MET A 44 1.33 4.43 -6.75
CA MET A 44 2.22 5.55 -7.00
C MET A 44 3.65 5.08 -7.30
N GLU A 45 4.18 4.12 -6.54
CA GLU A 45 5.50 3.51 -6.75
C GLU A 45 5.63 2.95 -8.17
N ASN A 46 4.63 2.21 -8.64
CA ASN A 46 4.59 1.62 -9.97
C ASN A 46 4.51 2.66 -11.10
N ASN A 47 4.02 3.86 -10.80
CA ASN A 47 3.88 4.97 -11.75
C ASN A 47 4.94 6.08 -11.51
N LYS A 48 5.96 5.85 -10.67
CA LYS A 48 7.02 6.83 -10.44
C LYS A 48 7.74 7.11 -11.75
N THR A 49 7.72 8.37 -12.19
CA THR A 49 8.43 8.83 -13.39
C THR A 49 9.92 9.07 -13.13
N ASN A 50 10.40 8.95 -11.88
CA ASN A 50 11.76 9.29 -11.42
C ASN A 50 12.20 10.73 -11.72
N GLU A 51 11.30 11.59 -12.18
CA GLU A 51 11.57 12.99 -12.43
C GLU A 51 11.24 13.83 -11.19
N THR A 52 12.15 14.74 -10.84
CA THR A 52 11.87 15.75 -9.81
C THR A 52 11.15 16.91 -10.47
N ILE A 53 9.83 16.95 -10.34
CA ILE A 53 8.99 17.96 -11.01
C ILE A 53 8.71 19.11 -10.04
N SER A 54 8.92 20.36 -10.49
CA SER A 54 8.59 21.54 -9.69
C SER A 54 7.08 21.74 -9.55
N ARG A 55 6.65 22.36 -8.46
CA ARG A 55 5.24 22.66 -8.18
C ARG A 55 4.56 23.41 -9.33
N GLU A 56 5.27 24.32 -9.97
CA GLU A 56 4.76 25.14 -11.09
C GLU A 56 4.36 24.27 -12.29
N ILE A 57 5.17 23.25 -12.62
CA ILE A 57 4.91 22.33 -13.73
C ILE A 57 3.67 21.47 -13.44
N ILE A 58 3.54 20.98 -12.20
CA ILE A 58 2.36 20.19 -11.77
C ILE A 58 1.09 21.04 -11.86
N MET A 59 1.12 22.27 -11.32
CA MET A 59 -0.02 23.17 -11.33
C MET A 59 -0.43 23.59 -12.73
N LYS A 60 0.52 23.69 -13.67
CA LYS A 60 0.23 23.95 -15.09
C LYS A 60 -0.47 22.77 -15.76
N LYS A 61 -0.05 21.52 -15.50
CA LYS A 61 -0.72 20.32 -16.02
C LYS A 61 -2.15 20.20 -15.51
N LEU A 62 -2.36 20.34 -14.20
CA LEU A 62 -3.69 20.23 -13.58
C LEU A 62 -4.69 21.31 -14.04
N ARG A 63 -4.19 22.48 -14.46
CA ARG A 63 -5.04 23.55 -15.03
C ARG A 63 -5.45 23.28 -16.48
N ASN A 64 -4.67 22.51 -17.22
CA ASN A 64 -4.96 22.16 -18.62
C ASN A 64 -5.84 20.91 -18.77
N GLU A 65 -6.07 20.15 -17.69
CA GLU A 65 -6.98 19.00 -17.66
C GLU A 65 -8.39 19.36 -17.14
N ARG A 66 -8.69 20.65 -16.97
CA ARG A 66 -10.04 21.18 -16.74
C ARG A 66 -10.60 21.77 -18.02
#